data_AF-A0A7Y2DMQ6-F1
#
_entry.id   AF-A0A7Y2DMQ6-F1
#
_cell.length_a   1.000
_cell.length_b   1.000
_cell.length_c   1.000
_cell.angle_alpha   90.00
_cell.angle_beta   90.00
_cell.angle_gamma   90.00
#
_symmetry.space_group_name_H-M   'P 1'
#
loop_
_entity.id
_entity.type
_entity.pdbx_description
1 polymer ?
#
loop_
_entity_poly.entity_id
_entity_poly.type
_entity_poly.pdbx_seq_one_letter_code
_entity_poly.pdbx_strand_id
1 'polypeptide(L)' 'VETAHLSSGLAHLGNIAYRLDRVLDFDPKTETFINDAEADKMLTRDYRDGFVVPENV' A
#
# COMPACT_ATOMS: atom_id res chain seq x y z
N VAL A 1 6.57 -16.11 7.76
CA VAL A 1 6.77 -15.44 6.45
C VAL A 1 5.95 -14.15 6.34
N GLU A 2 4.73 -14.11 6.86
CA GLU A 2 3.88 -12.89 6.86
C GLU A 2 4.46 -11.68 7.64
N THR A 3 5.08 -11.90 8.80
CA THR A 3 5.66 -10.80 9.60
C THR A 3 6.81 -10.08 8.88
N ALA A 4 7.62 -10.81 8.10
CA ALA A 4 8.72 -10.24 7.33
C ALA A 4 8.21 -9.43 6.13
N HIS A 5 7.15 -9.89 5.46
CA HIS A 5 6.50 -9.21 4.34
C HIS A 5 5.94 -7.85 4.77
N LEU A 6 5.15 -7.84 5.86
CA LEU A 6 4.59 -6.60 6.39
C LEU A 6 5.70 -5.63 6.84
N SER A 7 6.75 -6.14 7.49
CA SER A 7 7.85 -5.31 7.96
C SER A 7 8.58 -4.55 6.84
N SER A 8 8.74 -5.17 5.66
CA SER A 8 9.34 -4.50 4.50
C SER A 8 8.47 -3.38 3.92
N GLY A 9 7.14 -3.48 4.09
CA GLY A 9 6.18 -2.49 3.60
C GLY A 9 5.98 -1.28 4.53
N LEU A 10 6.35 -1.38 5.81
CA LEU A 10 6.09 -0.34 6.82
C LEU A 10 6.66 1.03 6.45
N ALA A 11 7.84 1.08 5.83
CA ALA A 11 8.44 2.34 5.39
C ALA A 11 7.58 3.03 4.32
N HIS A 12 6.92 2.27 3.46
CA HIS A 12 6.04 2.80 2.41
C HIS A 12 4.70 3.25 3.00
N LEU A 13 4.14 2.48 3.93
CA LEU A 13 2.93 2.88 4.67
C LEU A 13 3.15 4.19 5.45
N GLY A 14 4.31 4.34 6.09
CA GLY A 14 4.70 5.58 6.77
C GLY A 14 4.80 6.79 5.82
N ASN A 15 5.31 6.59 4.60
CA ASN A 15 5.35 7.66 3.59
C ASN A 15 3.94 8.08 3.14
N ILE A 16 3.00 7.14 3.05
CA ILE A 16 1.59 7.45 2.69
C ILE A 16 0.95 8.26 3.81
N ALA A 17 1.10 7.84 5.06
CA ALA A 17 0.61 8.57 6.23
C ALA A 17 1.21 9.99 6.31
N TYR A 18 2.51 10.13 6.03
CA TYR A 18 3.18 11.42 5.99
C TYR A 18 2.65 12.34 4.87
N ARG A 19 2.38 11.80 3.67
CA ARG A 19 1.84 12.57 2.54
C ARG A 19 0.40 13.04 2.78
N LEU A 20 -0.40 12.21 3.45
CA LEU A 20 -1.80 12.51 3.77
C LEU A 20 -1.97 13.31 5.08
N ASP A 21 -0.87 13.54 5.81
CA ASP A 21 -0.83 14.25 7.09
C ASP A 21 -1.85 13.73 8.12
N ARG A 22 -2.03 12.40 8.17
CA ARG A 22 -2.98 11.74 9.09
C ARG A 22 -2.51 10.35 9.52
N VAL A 23 -3.05 9.88 10.63
CA VAL A 23 -2.87 8.49 11.09
C VAL A 23 -3.72 7.57 10.21
N LEU A 24 -3.10 6.51 9.71
CA LEU A 24 -3.75 5.51 8.86
C LEU A 24 -3.70 4.14 9.54
N ASP A 25 -4.84 3.45 9.56
CA ASP A 25 -4.94 2.07 10.02
C ASP A 25 -4.84 1.13 8.82
N PHE A 26 -3.85 0.23 8.84
CA PHE A 26 -3.61 -0.74 7.76
C PHE A 26 -4.04 -2.13 8.22
N ASP A 27 -4.89 -2.79 7.44
CA ASP A 27 -5.29 -4.17 7.66
C ASP A 27 -4.31 -5.13 6.95
N PRO A 28 -3.44 -5.84 7.69
CA PRO A 28 -2.47 -6.75 7.08
C PRO A 28 -3.11 -8.00 6.46
N LYS A 29 -4.40 -8.27 6.70
CA LYS A 29 -5.09 -9.43 6.10
C LYS A 29 -5.59 -9.12 4.69
N THR A 30 -6.08 -7.91 4.47
CA THR A 30 -6.59 -7.45 3.18
C THR A 30 -5.56 -6.62 2.42
N GLU A 31 -4.45 -6.25 3.08
CA GLU A 31 -3.39 -5.38 2.57
C GLU A 31 -3.90 -4.01 2.10
N THR A 32 -4.90 -3.47 2.81
CA THR A 32 -5.56 -2.18 2.51
C THR A 32 -5.69 -1.30 3.75
N PHE A 33 -5.98 -0.02 3.55
CA PHE A 33 -6.25 0.92 4.63
C PHE A 33 -7.72 0.89 5.04
N ILE A 34 -7.97 0.86 6.35
CA ILE A 34 -9.31 0.77 6.92
C ILE A 34 -10.05 2.11 6.69
N ASN A 35 -11.14 2.06 5.92
CA ASN A 35 -11.98 3.21 5.57
C ASN A 35 -11.24 4.36 4.84
N ASP A 36 -10.11 4.08 4.18
CA ASP A 36 -9.29 5.12 3.55
C ASP A 36 -8.96 4.81 2.07
N ALA A 37 -9.97 5.00 1.22
CA ALA A 37 -9.85 4.78 -0.23
C ALA A 37 -8.89 5.76 -0.93
N GLU A 38 -8.50 6.85 -0.28
CA GLU A 38 -7.49 7.78 -0.80
C GLU A 38 -6.08 7.22 -0.55
N ALA A 39 -5.82 6.68 0.64
CA ALA A 39 -4.59 5.99 0.97
C ALA A 39 -4.41 4.70 0.15
N ASP A 40 -5.49 3.94 -0.10
CA ASP A 40 -5.45 2.72 -0.92
C ASP A 40 -4.96 2.98 -2.35
N LYS A 41 -5.31 4.13 -2.94
CA LYS A 41 -4.82 4.50 -4.28
C LYS A 41 -3.30 4.66 -4.33
N MET A 42 -2.66 4.96 -3.20
CA MET A 42 -1.21 5.12 -3.10
C MET A 42 -0.48 3.79 -2.86
N LEU A 43 -1.20 2.68 -2.64
CA LEU A 43 -0.60 1.34 -2.53
C LEU A 43 -0.11 0.81 -3.88
N THR A 44 -0.69 1.29 -4.97
CA THR A 44 -0.26 0.98 -6.34
C THR A 44 0.31 2.22 -7.02
N ARG A 45 1.02 1.98 -8.13
CA ARG A 45 1.49 3.04 -9.02
C ARG A 45 0.76 2.93 -10.34
N ASP A 46 0.46 4.06 -10.96
CA ASP A 46 0.10 4.07 -12.37
C ASP A 46 1.30 3.59 -13.19
N TYR A 47 1.17 2.38 -13.73
CA TYR A 47 2.17 1.80 -14.61
C TYR A 47 2.08 2.47 -15.98
N ARG A 48 3.24 2.78 -16.58
CA ARG A 48 3.27 3.25 -17.97
C ARG A 48 2.86 2.10 -18.92
N ASP A 49 2.26 2.46 -20.05
CA ASP A 49 1.99 1.53 -21.15
C ASP A 49 3.19 0.65 -21.51
N GLY A 50 2.96 -0.66 -21.58
CA GLY A 50 3.99 -1.67 -21.89
C GLY A 50 4.83 -2.16 -20.71
N PHE A 51 4.65 -1.62 -19.49
CA PHE A 51 5.35 -2.08 -18.27
C PHE A 51 4.37 -2.49 -17.15
N VAL A 52 3.19 -3.00 -17.52
CA VAL A 52 2.16 -3.44 -16.56
C VAL A 52 2.59 -4.75 -15.92
N VAL A 53 2.54 -4.82 -14.58
CA VAL A 53 2.73 -6.07 -13.85
C VAL A 53 1.43 -6.88 -13.95
N PRO A 54 1.46 -8.14 -14.41
CA PRO A 54 0.25 -8.95 -14.49
C PRO A 54 -0.36 -9.14 -13.11
N GLU A 55 -1.67 -8.97 -13.03
CA GLU A 55 -2.47 -8.99 -11.79
C GLU A 55 -2.52 -10.40 -11.16
N ASN A 56 -2.16 -11.43 -11.93
CA ASN A 56 -2.10 -12.82 -11.51
C ASN A 56 -0.71 -13.41 -11.82
N VAL A 57 -0.06 -13.95 -10.78
CA VAL A 57 1.10 -14.87 -10.86
C VAL A 57 0.67 -16.21 -10.29
#